data_AF-A0A2G4FQ68-F1
#
_entry.id   AF-A0A2G4FQ68-F1
#
_cell.length_a   1.000
_cell.length_b   1.000
_cell.length_c   1.000
_cell.angle_alpha   90.00
_cell.angle_beta   90.00
_cell.angle_gamma   90.00
#
_symmetry.space_group_name_H-M   'P 1'
#
loop_
_entity.id
_entity.type
_entity.pdbx_description
1 polymer ?
#
loop_
_entity_poly.entity_id
_entity_poly.type
_entity_poly.pdbx_seq_one_letter_code
_entity_poly.pdbx_strand_id
1 'polypeptide(L)' 'MPIGLLGTKIGMTQVYNDEGKVYPVTVIKLGPCPVLQVRDMARDGYDAVQIGFEEKPRRKATKAERGH' A
#
# COMPACT_ATOMS: atom_id res chain seq x y z
N MET A 1 -2.09 -2.76 16.47
CA MET A 1 -2.73 -3.06 15.17
C MET A 1 -1.64 -3.32 14.14
N PRO A 2 -1.73 -4.38 13.31
CA PRO A 2 -0.80 -4.57 12.20
C PRO A 2 -0.99 -3.48 11.14
N ILE A 3 0.11 -2.92 10.62
CA ILE A 3 0.08 -1.91 9.55
C ILE A 3 -0.05 -2.63 8.22
N GLY A 4 -1.07 -2.29 7.44
CA GLY A 4 -1.25 -2.78 6.07
C GLY A 4 -0.36 -2.05 5.07
N LEU A 5 0.00 -2.72 3.97
CA LEU A 5 0.74 -2.15 2.85
C LEU A 5 -0.17 -2.00 1.63
N LEU A 6 0.16 -1.05 0.75
CA LEU A 6 -0.53 -0.82 -0.52
C LEU A 6 0.24 -1.51 -1.67
N GLY A 7 -0.50 -2.05 -2.64
CA GLY A 7 0.08 -2.76 -3.77
C GLY A 7 -0.81 -2.80 -5.00
N THR A 8 -0.20 -2.94 -6.16
CA THR A 8 -0.88 -3.06 -7.46
C THR A 8 -1.00 -4.54 -7.84
N LYS A 9 -2.20 -4.97 -8.24
CA LYS A 9 -2.39 -6.27 -8.86
C LYS A 9 -1.70 -6.29 -10.23
N ILE A 10 -0.69 -7.14 -10.39
CA ILE A 10 0.06 -7.29 -11.64
C ILE A 10 -0.54 -8.36 -12.53
N GLY A 11 -1.10 -9.41 -11.94
CA GLY A 11 -1.69 -10.50 -12.70
C GLY A 11 -1.96 -11.72 -11.84
N MET A 12 -2.23 -12.83 -12.50
CA MET A 12 -2.45 -14.11 -11.87
C MET A 12 -1.53 -15.15 -12.51
N THR A 13 -1.05 -16.07 -11.69
CA THR A 13 -0.23 -17.21 -12.12
C THR A 13 -0.59 -18.42 -11.26
N GLN A 14 0.15 -19.50 -11.37
CA GLN A 14 -0.04 -20.69 -10.56
C GLN A 14 1.29 -21.17 -9.96
N VAL A 15 1.19 -21.74 -8.75
CA VAL A 15 2.33 -22.33 -8.04
C VAL A 15 2.00 -23.80 -7.77
N TYR A 16 3.01 -24.65 -7.92
CA TYR A 16 2.92 -26.07 -7.58
C TYR A 16 3.51 -26.26 -6.18
N ASN A 17 2.84 -27.02 -5.33
CA ASN A 17 3.43 -27.47 -4.07
C ASN A 17 4.28 -28.74 -4.27
N ASP A 18 4.96 -29.20 -3.23
CA ASP A 18 5.85 -30.37 -3.27
C ASP A 18 5.11 -31.69 -3.60
N GLU A 19 3.80 -31.74 -3.38
CA GLU A 19 2.92 -32.87 -3.73
C GLU A 19 2.42 -32.82 -5.18
N GLY A 20 2.83 -31.81 -5.97
CA GLY A 20 2.44 -31.62 -7.36
C GLY A 20 1.07 -30.97 -7.57
N LYS A 21 0.41 -30.49 -6.50
CA LYS A 21 -0.89 -29.80 -6.56
C LYS A 21 -0.72 -28.34 -7.01
N VAL A 22 -1.61 -27.91 -7.91
CA VAL A 22 -1.64 -26.57 -8.48
C VAL A 22 -2.50 -25.62 -7.64
N TYR A 23 -1.96 -24.45 -7.34
CA TYR A 23 -2.66 -23.36 -6.66
C TYR A 23 -2.65 -22.09 -7.52
N PRO A 24 -3.82 -21.54 -7.89
CA PRO A 24 -3.89 -20.23 -8.54
C PRO A 24 -3.57 -19.12 -7.54
N VAL A 25 -2.70 -18.20 -7.92
CA VAL A 25 -2.24 -17.09 -7.07
C VAL A 25 -2.33 -15.76 -7.80
N THR A 26 -2.48 -14.68 -7.05
CA THR A 26 -2.43 -13.30 -7.58
C THR A 26 -1.10 -12.67 -7.22
N VAL A 27 -0.42 -12.10 -8.21
CA VAL A 27 0.82 -11.36 -8.01
C VAL A 27 0.49 -9.92 -7.69
N ILE A 28 0.95 -9.45 -6.53
CA ILE A 28 0.80 -8.07 -6.07
C ILE A 28 2.18 -7.44 -6.01
N LYS A 29 2.39 -6.33 -6.72
CA LYS A 29 3.59 -5.50 -6.60
C LYS A 29 3.37 -4.49 -5.48
N LEU A 30 4.16 -4.59 -4.43
CA LEU A 30 4.12 -3.66 -3.31
C LEU A 30 4.99 -2.44 -3.58
N GLY A 31 4.49 -1.28 -3.16
CA GLY A 31 5.25 -0.08 -2.86
C GLY A 31 6.16 0.54 -3.94
N PRO A 32 6.76 1.70 -3.64
CA PRO A 32 7.06 2.23 -2.30
C PRO A 32 5.82 2.62 -1.47
N CYS A 33 5.85 2.34 -0.15
CA CYS A 33 4.77 2.61 0.81
C CYS A 33 5.25 3.45 2.02
N PRO A 34 5.57 4.74 1.84
CA PRO A 34 6.00 5.60 2.94
C PRO A 34 4.86 5.93 3.91
N VAL A 35 5.17 6.14 5.19
CA VAL A 35 4.22 6.71 6.15
C VAL A 35 4.12 8.21 5.91
N LEU A 36 2.91 8.72 5.67
CA LEU A 36 2.65 10.14 5.42
C LEU A 36 2.20 10.87 6.69
N GLN A 37 1.35 10.22 7.49
CA GLN A 37 0.80 10.81 8.70
C GLN A 37 0.50 9.72 9.72
N VAL A 38 0.70 10.05 11.00
CA VAL A 38 0.22 9.25 12.14
C VAL A 38 -0.88 10.05 12.82
N ARG A 39 -2.04 9.43 13.00
CA ARG A 39 -3.20 9.98 13.70
C ARG A 39 -3.29 9.36 15.08
N ASP A 40 -3.63 10.18 16.06
CA ASP A 40 -3.76 9.76 17.46
C ASP A 40 -5.09 10.19 18.08
N MET A 41 -5.46 9.51 19.17
CA MET A 41 -6.67 9.81 19.93
C MET A 41 -6.79 11.27 20.38
N ALA A 42 -5.69 11.94 20.72
CA ALA A 42 -5.72 13.28 21.31
C ALA A 42 -6.01 14.38 20.29
N ARG A 43 -5.49 14.23 19.06
CA ARG A 43 -5.60 15.22 17.99
C ARG A 43 -6.69 14.89 16.98
N ASP A 44 -6.83 13.61 16.64
CA ASP A 44 -7.68 13.15 15.55
C ASP A 44 -8.92 12.37 16.03
N GLY A 45 -8.95 11.95 17.30
CA GLY A 45 -10.06 11.19 17.89
C GLY A 45 -10.03 9.69 17.58
N TYR A 46 -8.96 9.20 16.94
CA TYR A 46 -8.74 7.79 16.64
C TYR A 46 -7.26 7.50 16.33
N ASP A 47 -6.86 6.24 16.46
CA ASP A 47 -5.52 5.77 16.10
C ASP A 47 -5.48 5.25 14.66
N ALA A 48 -4.65 5.83 13.80
CA ALA A 48 -4.43 5.35 12.44
C ALA A 48 -3.08 5.77 11.84
N VAL A 49 -2.67 5.07 10.80
CA VAL A 49 -1.48 5.41 10.00
C VAL A 49 -1.90 5.62 8.55
N GLN A 50 -1.57 6.77 7.99
CA GLN A 50 -1.75 7.06 6.57
C GLN A 50 -0.50 6.61 5.80
N ILE A 51 -0.71 5.74 4.82
CA ILE A 51 0.35 5.17 3.98
C ILE A 51 0.21 5.73 2.56
N GLY A 52 1.31 6.22 2.01
CA GLY A 52 1.42 6.62 0.61
C GLY A 52 1.64 5.41 -0.30
N PHE A 53 1.42 5.57 -1.60
CA PHE A 53 1.66 4.52 -2.58
C PHE A 53 2.21 5.08 -3.89
N GLU A 54 3.35 4.55 -4.31
CA GLU A 54 4.10 4.99 -5.49
C GLU A 54 4.47 6.49 -5.46
N GLU A 55 5.34 6.90 -6.37
CA GLU A 55 5.72 8.31 -6.49
C GLU A 55 4.78 9.04 -7.44
N LYS A 56 4.21 10.16 -6.97
CA LYS A 56 3.44 11.08 -7.81
C LYS A 56 4.35 12.25 -8.23
N PRO A 57 4.61 12.45 -9.55
CA PRO A 57 5.42 13.58 -10.00
C PRO A 57 4.84 14.91 -9.52
N ARG A 58 5.68 15.78 -8.95
CA ARG A 58 5.27 17.07 -8.34
C ARG A 58 4.40 17.95 -9.26
N ARG A 59 4.64 17.92 -10.58
CA ARG A 59 3.83 18.67 -11.57
C ARG A 59 2.39 18.18 -11.71
N LYS A 60 2.12 16.92 -11.34
CA LYS A 60 0.79 16.31 -11.36
C LYS A 60 0.06 16.47 -10.02
N ALA A 61 0.71 17.04 -9.00
CA ALA A 61 0.11 17.27 -7.69
C ALA A 61 -0.54 18.67 -7.63
N THR A 62 -1.67 18.76 -6.93
CA THR A 62 -2.34 20.04 -6.67
C THR A 62 -1.51 20.90 -5.71
N LYS A 63 -1.84 22.20 -5.59
CA LYS A 63 -1.11 23.09 -4.67
C LYS A 63 -1.21 22.61 -3.21
N ALA A 64 -2.37 22.12 -2.77
CA ALA A 64 -2.57 21.61 -1.42
C ALA A 64 -1.79 20.32 -1.19
N GLU A 65 -1.83 19.35 -2.12
CA GLU A 65 -1.09 18.09 -2.03
C GLU A 65 0.43 18.27 -1.93
N ARG A 66 0.98 19.38 -2.47
CA ARG A 66 2.42 19.66 -2.40
C ARG A 66 2.88 20.24 -1.06
N GLY A 67 1.95 20.75 -0.25
CA GLY A 67 2.21 21.34 1.07
C GLY A 67 1.65 20.53 2.23
N HIS A 68 0.87 19.50 1.93
CA HIS A 68 0.54 18.40 2.85
C HIS A 68 1.78 17.52 3.05
#